data_AF-A0A7S2DJM3-F1
#
_entry.id   AF-A0A7S2DJM3-F1
#
_cell.length_a   1.000
_cell.length_b   1.000
_cell.length_c   1.000
_cell.angle_alpha   90.00
_cell.angle_beta   90.00
_cell.angle_gamma   90.00
#
_symmetry.space_group_name_H-M   'P 1'
#
loop_
_entity.id
_entity.type
_entity.pdbx_description
1 polymer ?
#
loop_
_entity_poly.entity_id
_entity_poly.type
_entity_poly.pdbx_seq_one_letter_code
_entity_poly.pdbx_strand_id
1 'polypeptide(L)'
;ITDDGVARALGNFMGAAHAATHSTHLPADRVAKLKADFANKELRGLQLEYVFTKPFAEATAAAPLREDAAFLAEVESLKVAYRGDGPGDNLALCHGDFHAGSVMVDTSKGGAVKVIDPEFAVYGPPGLDVGCIISGYVLAAVLAA
;
A
#
# COMPACT_ATOMS: atom_id res chain seq x y z
N ILE A 1 19.02 -3.02 7.85
CA ILE A 1 18.54 -1.77 8.49
C ILE A 1 17.32 -2.15 9.33
N THR A 2 17.48 -2.34 10.63
CA THR A 2 16.34 -2.46 11.55
C THR A 2 16.60 -1.50 12.70
N ASP A 3 16.36 -0.22 12.41
CA ASP A 3 16.26 0.78 13.47
C ASP A 3 14.82 0.72 14.01
N ASP A 4 14.67 0.20 15.23
CA ASP A 4 13.37 0.03 15.88
C ASP A 4 12.61 1.36 16.03
N GLY A 5 13.32 2.48 16.11
CA GLY A 5 12.76 3.82 16.16
C GLY A 5 12.07 4.20 14.85
N VAL A 6 12.73 3.95 13.72
CA VAL A 6 12.16 4.17 12.38
C VAL A 6 10.91 3.32 12.18
N ALA A 7 10.97 2.03 12.48
CA ALA A 7 9.83 1.13 12.32
C ALA A 7 8.63 1.56 13.18
N ARG A 8 8.88 1.95 14.45
CA ARG A 8 7.84 2.49 15.34
C ARG A 8 7.25 3.79 14.81
N ALA A 9 8.07 4.69 14.29
CA ALA A 9 7.61 5.97 13.77
C ALA A 9 6.72 5.80 12.52
N LEU A 10 7.09 4.90 11.60
CA LEU A 10 6.27 4.57 10.43
C LEU A 10 4.96 3.88 10.82
N GLY A 11 5.00 2.94 11.77
CA GLY A 11 3.80 2.31 12.31
C GLY A 11 2.84 3.32 12.94
N ASN A 12 3.37 4.27 13.72
CA ASN A 12 2.58 5.35 14.30
C ASN A 12 1.96 6.27 13.23
N PHE A 13 2.72 6.62 12.19
CA PHE A 13 2.23 7.42 11.08
C PHE A 13 1.05 6.75 10.38
N MET A 14 1.22 5.48 9.95
CA MET A 14 0.17 4.73 9.27
C MET A 14 -1.04 4.56 10.19
N GLY A 15 -0.83 4.16 11.45
CA GLY A 15 -1.90 4.00 12.42
C GLY A 15 -2.72 5.27 12.62
N ALA A 16 -2.07 6.44 12.73
CA ALA A 16 -2.76 7.71 12.87
C ALA A 16 -3.53 8.11 11.59
N ALA A 17 -2.91 8.00 10.42
CA ALA A 17 -3.53 8.35 9.14
C ALA A 17 -4.74 7.45 8.83
N HIS A 18 -4.57 6.13 9.00
CA HIS A 18 -5.60 5.16 8.73
C HIS A 18 -6.75 5.28 9.74
N ALA A 19 -6.47 5.37 11.03
CA ALA A 19 -7.50 5.50 12.07
C ALA A 19 -8.23 6.84 12.02
N ALA A 20 -7.64 7.92 11.48
CA ALA A 20 -8.37 9.19 11.33
C ALA A 20 -9.40 9.14 10.18
N THR A 21 -9.22 8.21 9.23
CA THR A 21 -9.97 8.19 7.97
C THR A 21 -10.74 6.89 7.74
N HIS A 22 -10.77 5.99 8.72
CA HIS A 22 -11.33 4.66 8.52
C HIS A 22 -12.86 4.68 8.35
N SER A 23 -13.38 4.00 7.33
CA SER A 23 -14.80 4.06 6.96
C SER A 23 -15.75 3.55 8.04
N THR A 24 -15.29 2.71 8.97
CA THR A 24 -16.15 2.17 10.05
C THR A 24 -16.63 3.20 11.07
N HIS A 25 -15.99 4.37 11.17
CA HIS A 25 -16.37 5.43 12.12
C HIS A 25 -16.63 6.78 11.44
N LEU A 26 -16.58 6.84 10.10
CA LEU A 26 -16.91 8.05 9.36
C LEU A 26 -18.38 8.05 8.91
N PRO A 27 -19.03 9.22 8.89
CA PRO A 27 -20.33 9.38 8.25
C PRO A 27 -20.32 8.94 6.77
N ALA A 28 -21.43 8.39 6.28
CA ALA A 28 -21.52 7.84 4.93
C ALA A 28 -21.25 8.88 3.82
N ASP A 29 -21.67 10.13 4.01
CA ASP A 29 -21.39 11.24 3.11
C ASP A 29 -19.88 11.57 3.06
N ARG A 30 -19.19 11.48 4.19
CA ARG A 30 -17.73 11.63 4.25
C ARG A 30 -17.00 10.48 3.58
N VAL A 31 -17.46 9.24 3.76
CA VAL A 31 -16.93 8.07 3.05
C VAL A 31 -17.12 8.24 1.53
N ALA A 32 -18.31 8.62 1.09
CA ALA A 32 -18.60 8.87 -0.33
C ALA A 32 -17.71 9.97 -0.92
N LYS A 33 -17.50 11.06 -0.16
CA LYS A 33 -16.59 12.14 -0.56
C LYS A 33 -15.14 11.66 -0.67
N LEU A 34 -14.62 10.91 0.29
CA LEU A 34 -13.25 10.39 0.25
C LEU A 34 -13.05 9.42 -0.93
N LYS A 35 -14.04 8.57 -1.23
CA LYS A 35 -14.01 7.71 -2.43
C LYS A 35 -13.92 8.53 -3.72
N ALA A 36 -14.65 9.64 -3.81
CA ALA A 36 -14.64 10.51 -4.98
C ALA A 36 -13.33 11.31 -5.11
N ASP A 37 -12.91 11.97 -4.03
CA ASP A 37 -11.72 12.82 -4.00
C ASP A 37 -10.43 12.01 -4.24
N PHE A 38 -10.38 10.77 -3.74
CA PHE A 38 -9.21 9.87 -3.86
C PHE A 38 -9.48 8.67 -4.79
N ALA A 39 -10.33 8.86 -5.81
CA ALA A 39 -10.51 7.87 -6.87
C ALA A 39 -9.20 7.63 -7.63
N ASN A 40 -8.39 8.69 -7.81
CA ASN A 40 -7.04 8.68 -8.37
C ASN A 40 -6.87 7.75 -9.58
N LYS A 41 -7.79 7.83 -10.55
CA LYS A 41 -8.02 6.77 -11.55
C LYS A 41 -6.78 6.45 -12.39
N GLU A 42 -6.00 7.46 -12.75
CA GLU A 42 -4.82 7.30 -13.61
C GLU A 42 -3.69 6.57 -12.88
N LEU A 43 -3.27 7.08 -11.71
CA LEU A 43 -2.21 6.45 -10.91
C LEU A 43 -2.64 5.09 -10.33
N ARG A 44 -3.92 4.95 -9.96
CA ARG A 44 -4.51 3.64 -9.61
C ARG A 44 -4.43 2.66 -10.78
N GLY A 45 -4.66 3.13 -12.00
CA GLY A 45 -4.49 2.34 -13.22
C GLY A 45 -3.04 1.86 -13.40
N LEU A 46 -2.07 2.74 -13.17
CA LEU A 46 -0.65 2.37 -13.21
C LEU A 46 -0.32 1.27 -12.19
N GLN A 47 -0.78 1.35 -10.95
CA GLN A 47 -0.52 0.26 -9.99
C GLN A 47 -1.20 -1.05 -10.39
N LEU A 48 -2.45 -1.01 -10.85
CA LEU A 48 -3.15 -2.20 -11.36
C LEU A 48 -2.38 -2.89 -12.49
N GLU A 49 -1.73 -2.11 -13.36
CA GLU A 49 -0.92 -2.61 -14.45
C GLU A 49 0.45 -3.11 -13.97
N TYR A 50 1.23 -2.26 -13.31
CA TYR A 50 2.64 -2.50 -13.03
C TYR A 50 2.93 -3.28 -11.74
N VAL A 51 2.01 -3.27 -10.77
CA VAL A 51 2.15 -4.03 -9.51
C VAL A 51 1.35 -5.32 -9.58
N PHE A 52 0.09 -5.24 -10.01
CA PHE A 52 -0.84 -6.37 -9.92
C PHE A 52 -0.95 -7.23 -11.19
N THR A 53 -0.42 -6.80 -12.33
CA THR A 53 -0.63 -7.52 -13.61
C THR A 53 0.67 -7.91 -14.30
N LYS A 54 1.48 -6.94 -14.74
CA LYS A 54 2.70 -7.21 -15.54
C LYS A 54 3.72 -8.13 -14.87
N PRO A 55 4.00 -8.02 -13.55
CA PRO A 55 4.97 -8.91 -12.91
C PRO A 55 4.59 -10.38 -13.04
N PHE A 56 3.29 -10.68 -13.04
CA PHE A 56 2.80 -12.04 -13.13
C PHE A 56 2.55 -12.46 -14.58
N ALA A 57 2.06 -11.56 -15.43
CA ALA A 57 1.74 -11.88 -16.83
C ALA A 57 2.98 -11.94 -17.76
N GLU A 58 3.96 -11.06 -17.57
CA GLU A 58 5.01 -10.80 -18.56
C GLU A 58 6.41 -11.22 -18.09
N ALA A 59 6.69 -11.18 -16.78
CA ALA A 59 8.03 -11.47 -16.29
C ALA A 59 8.38 -12.94 -16.47
N THR A 60 9.51 -13.22 -17.13
CA THR A 60 10.01 -14.60 -17.34
C THR A 60 10.17 -15.36 -16.02
N ALA A 61 10.66 -14.69 -14.97
CA ALA A 61 10.87 -15.26 -13.65
C ALA A 61 9.56 -15.68 -12.94
N ALA A 62 8.40 -15.17 -13.39
CA ALA A 62 7.10 -15.49 -12.83
C ALA A 62 6.42 -16.70 -13.51
N ALA A 63 7.12 -17.46 -14.37
CA ALA A 63 6.53 -18.62 -15.04
C ALA A 63 5.85 -19.62 -14.07
N PRO A 64 6.46 -19.98 -12.92
CA PRO A 64 5.78 -20.86 -11.95
C PRO A 64 4.50 -20.24 -11.36
N LEU A 65 4.48 -18.92 -11.16
CA LEU A 65 3.32 -18.20 -10.61
C LEU A 65 2.16 -18.13 -11.61
N ARG A 66 2.45 -18.14 -12.92
CA ARG A 66 1.43 -18.16 -13.98
C ARG A 66 0.69 -19.48 -14.09
N GLU A 67 1.33 -20.57 -13.66
CA GLU A 67 0.73 -21.90 -13.66
C GLU A 67 -0.02 -22.19 -12.34
N ASP A 68 0.15 -21.34 -11.33
CA ASP A 68 -0.55 -21.44 -10.05
C ASP A 68 -1.90 -20.70 -10.09
N ALA A 69 -2.96 -21.46 -10.37
CA ALA A 69 -4.32 -20.92 -10.41
C ALA A 69 -4.79 -20.34 -9.07
N ALA A 70 -4.32 -20.86 -7.93
CA ALA A 70 -4.70 -20.35 -6.62
C ALA A 70 -4.05 -18.99 -6.38
N PHE A 71 -2.76 -18.86 -6.70
CA PHE A 71 -2.05 -17.59 -6.65
C PHE A 71 -2.72 -16.51 -7.52
N LEU A 72 -3.06 -16.85 -8.78
CA LEU A 72 -3.72 -15.90 -9.68
C LEU A 72 -5.11 -15.47 -9.19
N ALA A 73 -5.86 -16.37 -8.54
CA ALA A 73 -7.14 -16.02 -7.93
C ALA A 73 -6.97 -15.00 -6.78
N GLU A 74 -5.92 -15.15 -5.96
CA GLU A 74 -5.59 -14.18 -4.91
C GLU A 74 -5.17 -12.82 -5.49
N VAL A 75 -4.38 -12.80 -6.57
CA VAL A 75 -4.02 -11.55 -7.28
C VAL A 75 -5.26 -10.82 -7.80
N GLU A 76 -6.23 -11.53 -8.40
CA GLU A 76 -7.48 -10.90 -8.84
C GLU A 76 -8.34 -10.41 -7.68
N SER A 77 -8.38 -11.13 -6.55
CA SER A 77 -9.03 -10.67 -5.33
C SER A 77 -8.42 -9.35 -4.81
N LEU A 78 -7.09 -9.25 -4.81
CA LEU A 78 -6.38 -8.02 -4.45
C LEU A 78 -6.69 -6.88 -5.44
N LYS A 79 -6.79 -7.15 -6.74
CA LYS A 79 -7.18 -6.14 -7.75
C LYS A 79 -8.59 -5.60 -7.51
N VAL A 80 -9.54 -6.47 -7.17
CA VAL A 80 -10.93 -6.09 -6.82
C VAL A 80 -10.94 -5.22 -5.57
N ALA A 81 -10.20 -5.61 -4.52
CA ALA A 81 -10.10 -4.84 -3.28
C ALA A 81 -9.46 -3.46 -3.51
N TYR A 82 -8.36 -3.41 -4.29
CA TYR A 82 -7.64 -2.16 -4.60
C TYR A 82 -8.45 -1.20 -5.46
N ARG A 83 -9.28 -1.70 -6.39
CA ARG A 83 -10.23 -0.87 -7.15
C ARG A 83 -11.31 -0.26 -6.27
N GLY A 84 -11.60 -0.86 -5.11
CA GLY A 84 -12.75 -0.52 -4.28
C GLY A 84 -14.04 -1.14 -4.78
N ASP A 85 -13.95 -2.16 -5.65
CA ASP A 85 -15.09 -2.92 -6.20
C ASP A 85 -15.49 -4.09 -5.29
N GLY A 86 -14.65 -4.43 -4.30
CA GLY A 86 -14.90 -5.49 -3.35
C GLY A 86 -15.93 -5.13 -2.27
N PRO A 87 -16.55 -6.13 -1.63
CA PRO A 87 -17.42 -5.90 -0.48
C PRO A 87 -16.60 -5.38 0.70
N GLY A 88 -16.94 -4.21 1.25
CA GLY A 88 -16.40 -3.83 2.56
C GLY A 88 -16.43 -2.35 2.91
N ASP A 89 -16.57 -2.14 4.22
CA ASP A 89 -16.39 -0.88 4.94
C ASP A 89 -14.99 -0.80 5.56
N ASN A 90 -13.99 -1.47 4.97
CA ASN A 90 -12.60 -1.51 5.44
C ASN A 90 -11.70 -0.62 4.56
N LEU A 91 -11.99 0.68 4.56
CA LEU A 91 -11.29 1.67 3.75
C LEU A 91 -10.70 2.74 4.64
N ALA A 92 -9.50 3.18 4.31
CA ALA A 92 -8.85 4.34 4.89
C ALA A 92 -8.12 5.12 3.80
N LEU A 93 -7.70 6.35 4.10
CA LEU A 93 -6.83 7.10 3.22
C LEU A 93 -5.43 6.50 3.30
N CYS A 94 -5.02 5.83 2.23
CA CYS A 94 -3.70 5.24 2.08
C CYS A 94 -2.78 6.18 1.30
N HIS A 95 -1.49 6.10 1.58
CA HIS A 95 -0.45 6.75 0.80
C HIS A 95 -0.37 6.20 -0.62
N GLY A 96 -0.62 4.90 -0.79
CA GLY A 96 -0.71 4.25 -2.09
C GLY A 96 0.61 3.73 -2.63
N ASP A 97 1.73 4.39 -2.33
CA ASP A 97 3.08 3.94 -2.69
C ASP A 97 4.08 4.04 -1.53
N PHE A 98 3.74 3.42 -0.40
CA PHE A 98 4.47 3.54 0.87
C PHE A 98 5.74 2.66 0.90
N HIS A 99 6.67 2.88 -0.02
CA HIS A 99 7.95 2.16 -0.07
C HIS A 99 9.08 2.97 0.61
N ALA A 100 10.24 2.34 0.84
CA ALA A 100 11.37 3.00 1.52
C ALA A 100 11.85 4.30 0.85
N GLY A 101 11.73 4.42 -0.49
CA GLY A 101 12.03 5.67 -1.21
C GLY A 101 11.11 6.86 -0.88
N SER A 102 9.93 6.60 -0.30
CA SER A 102 8.93 7.61 0.09
C SER A 102 9.07 7.99 1.58
N VAL A 103 10.17 7.57 2.20
CA VAL A 103 10.47 7.82 3.61
C VAL A 103 11.86 8.43 3.74
N MET A 104 11.92 9.66 4.26
CA MET A 104 13.16 10.28 4.69
C MET A 104 13.43 9.97 6.16
N VAL A 105 14.65 9.56 6.48
CA VAL A 105 15.08 9.28 7.86
C VAL A 105 16.21 10.23 8.25
N ASP A 106 16.04 10.93 9.37
CA ASP A 106 17.10 11.69 10.02
C ASP A 106 17.72 10.86 11.15
N THR A 107 18.88 10.26 10.87
CA THR A 107 19.63 9.43 11.81
C THR A 107 20.31 10.26 12.91
N SER A 108 20.43 11.59 12.75
CA SER A 108 21.02 12.47 13.77
C SER A 108 20.05 12.82 14.90
N LYS A 109 18.74 12.60 14.69
CA LYS A 109 17.66 12.95 15.64
C LYS A 109 16.88 11.72 16.11
N GLY A 110 17.60 10.64 16.46
CA GLY A 110 16.97 9.44 17.02
C GLY A 110 15.98 8.75 16.07
N GLY A 111 16.23 8.81 14.75
CA GLY A 111 15.42 8.11 13.75
C GLY A 111 14.12 8.83 13.38
N ALA A 112 14.10 10.18 13.40
CA ALA A 112 12.94 10.94 12.96
C ALA A 112 12.61 10.62 11.49
N VAL A 113 11.33 10.32 11.21
CA VAL A 113 10.86 9.97 9.87
C VAL A 113 9.99 11.07 9.28
N LYS A 114 10.09 11.29 7.97
CA LYS A 114 9.14 12.07 7.19
C LYS A 114 8.67 11.23 6.01
N VAL A 115 7.36 11.02 5.93
CA VAL A 115 6.71 10.42 4.77
C VAL A 115 6.47 11.52 3.75
N ILE A 116 6.81 11.24 2.49
CA ILE A 116 6.74 12.18 1.37
C ILE A 116 6.08 11.52 0.17
N ASP A 117 5.66 12.35 -0.79
CA ASP A 117 5.18 11.91 -2.11
C ASP A 117 3.89 11.04 -2.13
N PRO A 118 2.78 11.51 -1.53
CA PRO A 118 1.52 10.78 -1.52
C PRO A 118 0.74 10.92 -2.85
N GLU A 119 1.41 11.00 -3.99
CA GLU A 119 0.74 11.20 -5.29
C GLU A 119 -0.17 10.02 -5.65
N PHE A 120 0.20 8.80 -5.22
CA PHE A 120 -0.61 7.58 -5.36
C PHE A 120 -1.73 7.45 -4.32
N ALA A 121 -2.04 8.50 -3.54
CA ALA A 121 -3.02 8.40 -2.47
C ALA A 121 -4.38 7.89 -2.97
N VAL A 122 -4.93 6.93 -2.23
CA VAL A 122 -6.19 6.25 -2.54
C VAL A 122 -7.00 6.04 -1.27
N TYR A 123 -8.32 6.16 -1.38
CA TYR A 123 -9.20 5.66 -0.33
C TYR A 123 -9.45 4.16 -0.56
N GLY A 124 -8.73 3.32 0.18
CA GLY A 124 -8.57 1.89 -0.08
C GLY A 124 -8.26 1.07 1.17
N PRO A 125 -8.02 -0.23 1.04
CA PRO A 125 -7.71 -1.09 2.19
C PRO A 125 -6.40 -0.66 2.88
N PRO A 126 -6.39 -0.43 4.21
CA PRO A 126 -5.19 0.03 4.93
C PRO A 126 -4.00 -0.95 4.84
N GLY A 127 -4.27 -2.22 4.54
CA GLY A 127 -3.24 -3.23 4.27
C GLY A 127 -2.35 -2.91 3.07
N LEU A 128 -2.75 -2.00 2.19
CA LEU A 128 -1.93 -1.54 1.06
C LEU A 128 -0.60 -0.92 1.54
N ASP A 129 -0.66 0.10 2.39
CA ASP A 129 0.56 0.78 2.87
C ASP A 129 1.42 -0.14 3.74
N VAL A 130 0.77 -0.97 4.57
CA VAL A 130 1.45 -1.97 5.41
C VAL A 130 2.18 -3.01 4.54
N GLY A 131 1.54 -3.49 3.48
CA GLY A 131 2.15 -4.42 2.53
C GLY A 131 3.32 -3.79 1.77
N CYS A 132 3.17 -2.55 1.29
CA CYS A 132 4.23 -1.82 0.60
C CYS A 132 5.50 -1.73 1.46
N ILE A 133 5.40 -1.30 2.72
CA ILE A 133 6.60 -1.15 3.56
C ILE A 133 7.22 -2.49 3.97
N ILE A 134 6.38 -3.49 4.29
CA ILE A 134 6.86 -4.83 4.64
C ILE A 134 7.59 -5.46 3.47
N SER A 135 7.06 -5.33 2.24
CA SER A 135 7.73 -5.85 1.04
C SER A 135 9.11 -5.22 0.83
N GLY A 136 9.25 -3.91 1.09
CA GLY A 136 10.54 -3.23 1.08
C GLY A 136 11.52 -3.79 2.11
N TYR A 137 11.07 -4.05 3.35
CA TYR A 137 11.92 -4.66 4.38
C TYR A 137 12.32 -6.10 4.02
N VAL A 138 11.40 -6.90 3.51
CA VAL A 138 11.67 -8.28 3.06
C VAL A 138 12.70 -8.28 1.93
N LEU A 139 12.53 -7.41 0.93
CA LEU A 139 13.47 -7.30 -0.18
C LEU A 139 14.87 -6.91 0.31
N ALA A 140 14.97 -5.93 1.21
CA ALA A 140 16.24 -5.54 1.80
C ALA A 140 16.90 -6.67 2.59
N ALA A 141 16.12 -7.49 3.32
CA ALA A 141 16.62 -8.64 4.05
C ALA A 141 17.14 -9.75 3.12
N VAL A 142 16.41 -10.04 2.04
CA VAL A 142 16.82 -11.04 1.04
C VAL A 142 18.10 -10.62 0.31
N LEU A 143 18.25 -9.34 -0.01
CA LEU A 143 19.45 -8.82 -0.70
C LEU A 143 20.69 -8.71 0.21
N ALA A 144 20.51 -8.74 1.53
CA ALA A 144 21.60 -8.67 2.50
C ALA A 144 22.13 -10.04 2.93
N ALA A 145 21.48 -11.14 2.49
CA ALA A 145 21.87 -12.52 2.75
C ALA A 145 22.77 -13.07 1.63
#